data_AF-A0A3A4RYW4-F1
#
_entry.id   AF-A0A3A4RYW4-F1
#
_cell.length_a   1.000
_cell.length_b   1.000
_cell.length_c   1.000
_cell.angle_alpha   90.00
_cell.angle_beta   90.00
_cell.angle_gamma   90.00
#
_symmetry.space_group_name_H-M   'P 1'
#
loop_
_entity.id
_entity.type
_entity.pdbx_description
1 polymer ?
#
loop_
_entity_poly.entity_id
_entity_poly.type
_entity_poly.pdbx_seq_one_letter_code
_entity_poly.pdbx_strand_id
1 'polypeptide(L)'
;MIYTAHSFSELPSEIKKVIKTLPLSVEMKQDWLVSSETTIDNLDAFYYVEENNGVIDTFIVSNIIEKLDCSLFIGDESVVKQIVSRREVNPDFYKYKVLFIGVPMSMGPGAYLKSGILFQDVFDRFKEYVFNHKDIDGIFFTNSSVNNARIQSEYLMSFPYYPNTLLSLPFQNFEEYLNSRKKKKRWDIKKKETGF
;
A
#
# COMPACT_ATOMS: atom_id res chain seq x y z
N MET A 1 10.88 4.93 17.94
CA MET A 1 9.50 5.43 17.99
C MET A 1 8.91 5.38 16.59
N ILE A 2 7.60 5.12 16.48
CA ILE A 2 6.89 5.15 15.18
C ILE A 2 6.01 6.40 15.17
N TYR A 3 6.11 7.18 14.09
CA TYR A 3 5.25 8.33 13.84
C TYR A 3 4.44 8.08 12.57
N THR A 4 3.16 8.45 12.61
CA THR A 4 2.30 8.43 11.42
C THR A 4 1.51 9.72 11.29
N ALA A 5 1.16 10.07 10.06
CA ALA A 5 0.44 11.31 9.75
C ALA A 5 -0.34 11.18 8.44
N HIS A 6 -1.43 11.93 8.29
CA HIS A 6 -2.22 12.02 7.07
C HIS A 6 -1.90 13.27 6.21
N SER A 7 -1.02 14.15 6.73
CA SER A 7 -0.34 15.19 5.96
C SER A 7 1.11 15.32 6.44
N PHE A 8 2.02 15.70 5.55
CA PHE A 8 3.41 15.93 5.93
C PHE A 8 3.50 17.03 7.00
N SER A 9 2.58 17.99 6.97
CA SER A 9 2.53 19.10 7.93
C SER A 9 2.26 18.63 9.37
N GLU A 10 1.54 17.53 9.55
CA GLU A 10 1.16 16.95 10.86
C GLU A 10 2.33 16.23 11.55
N LEU A 11 3.38 15.85 10.80
CA LEU A 11 4.57 15.25 11.40
C LEU A 11 5.22 16.23 12.39
N PRO A 12 5.77 15.73 13.52
CA PRO A 12 6.44 16.59 14.49
C PRO A 12 7.57 17.41 13.86
N SER A 13 7.74 18.67 14.31
CA SER A 13 8.73 19.59 13.75
C SER A 13 10.16 19.04 13.78
N GLU A 14 10.54 18.33 14.84
CA GLU A 14 11.88 17.71 14.94
C GLU A 14 12.07 16.58 13.92
N ILE A 15 11.04 15.77 13.67
CA ILE A 15 11.07 14.72 12.65
C ILE A 15 11.21 15.34 11.26
N LYS A 16 10.41 16.37 10.95
CA LYS A 16 10.50 17.08 9.66
C LYS A 16 11.89 17.67 9.42
N LYS A 17 12.56 18.20 10.46
CA LYS A 17 13.95 18.69 10.34
C LYS A 17 14.91 17.57 9.95
N VAL A 18 14.81 16.39 10.58
CA VAL A 18 15.67 15.25 10.25
C VAL A 18 15.39 14.76 8.82
N ILE A 19 14.13 14.62 8.42
CA ILE A 19 13.73 14.20 7.06
C ILE A 19 14.40 15.07 5.98
N LYS A 20 14.47 16.40 6.18
CA LYS A 20 15.11 17.32 5.23
C LYS A 20 16.60 17.08 5.00
N THR A 21 17.28 16.41 5.93
CA THR A 21 18.71 16.10 5.82
C THR A 21 18.98 14.76 5.14
N LEU A 22 17.94 13.94 4.96
CA LEU A 22 18.07 12.62 4.34
C LEU A 22 18.35 12.75 2.84
N PRO A 23 19.11 11.80 2.24
CA PRO A 23 19.38 11.77 0.81
C PRO A 23 18.17 11.24 0.02
N LEU A 24 17.06 11.98 0.07
CA LEU A 24 15.80 11.62 -0.58
C LEU A 24 15.79 12.00 -2.07
N SER A 25 15.05 11.22 -2.86
CA SER A 25 14.66 11.62 -4.21
C SER A 25 13.87 12.94 -4.15
N VAL A 26 13.86 13.69 -5.25
CA VAL A 26 13.21 15.01 -5.31
C VAL A 26 11.73 14.91 -4.92
N GLU A 27 11.09 13.82 -5.31
CA GLU A 27 9.67 13.59 -5.15
C GLU A 27 9.32 13.23 -3.68
N MET A 28 10.27 12.68 -2.92
CA MET A 28 10.10 12.45 -1.49
C MET A 28 10.44 13.68 -0.62
N LYS A 29 10.92 14.78 -1.21
CA LYS A 29 11.24 16.00 -0.44
C LYS A 29 9.97 16.72 -0.01
N GLN A 30 10.05 17.42 1.14
CA GLN A 30 8.94 18.16 1.72
C GLN A 30 8.18 19.01 0.69
N ASP A 31 8.88 19.78 -0.15
CA ASP A 31 8.23 20.73 -1.05
C ASP A 31 7.34 20.00 -2.08
N TRP A 32 7.78 18.84 -2.58
CA TRP A 32 6.97 18.01 -3.48
C TRP A 32 5.77 17.41 -2.76
N LEU A 33 5.98 16.87 -1.55
CA LEU A 33 4.93 16.24 -0.75
C LEU A 33 3.82 17.25 -0.40
N VAL A 34 4.21 18.41 0.12
CA VAL A 34 3.28 19.50 0.45
C VAL A 34 2.59 20.02 -0.80
N SER A 35 3.32 20.20 -1.92
CA SER A 35 2.70 20.61 -3.18
C SER A 35 1.65 19.60 -3.65
N SER A 36 1.95 18.31 -3.55
CA SER A 36 1.04 17.23 -3.95
C SER A 36 -0.24 17.24 -3.10
N GLU A 37 -0.12 17.38 -1.78
CA GLU A 37 -1.24 17.49 -0.84
C GLU A 37 -2.13 18.71 -1.14
N THR A 38 -1.57 19.80 -1.64
CA THR A 38 -2.35 21.01 -1.98
C THR A 38 -2.96 20.98 -3.38
N THR A 39 -2.37 20.24 -4.31
CA THR A 39 -2.76 20.27 -5.74
C THR A 39 -3.72 19.15 -6.09
N ILE A 40 -3.60 18.00 -5.43
CA ILE A 40 -4.40 16.81 -5.74
C ILE A 40 -5.62 16.80 -4.82
N ASP A 41 -6.78 17.04 -5.43
CA ASP A 41 -8.05 16.94 -4.72
C ASP A 41 -8.23 15.55 -4.11
N ASN A 42 -8.60 15.54 -2.82
CA ASN A 42 -8.85 14.32 -2.05
C ASN A 42 -7.67 13.35 -1.95
N LEU A 43 -6.44 13.84 -2.01
CA LEU A 43 -5.27 13.03 -1.66
C LEU A 43 -5.31 12.68 -0.16
N ASP A 44 -5.58 11.41 0.15
CA ASP A 44 -5.41 10.87 1.50
C ASP A 44 -3.97 10.39 1.64
N ALA A 45 -3.06 11.30 1.96
CA ALA A 45 -1.66 10.95 2.18
C ALA A 45 -1.53 10.12 3.47
N PHE A 46 -0.51 9.27 3.53
CA PHE A 46 -0.14 8.55 4.73
C PHE A 46 1.38 8.44 4.81
N TYR A 47 1.93 8.96 5.91
CA TYR A 47 3.35 8.91 6.20
C TYR A 47 3.61 7.95 7.34
N TYR A 48 4.66 7.16 7.22
CA TYR A 48 5.14 6.27 8.27
C TYR A 48 6.65 6.49 8.48
N VAL A 49 7.04 6.81 9.71
CA VAL A 49 8.42 7.12 10.08
C VAL A 49 8.84 6.23 11.24
N GLU A 50 9.92 5.47 11.07
CA GLU A 50 10.62 4.81 12.18
C GLU A 50 11.84 5.64 12.55
N GLU A 51 11.89 6.08 13.80
CA GLU A 51 12.99 6.86 14.36
C GLU A 51 13.59 6.12 15.55
N ASN A 52 14.91 6.19 15.68
CA ASN A 52 15.66 5.58 16.76
C ASN A 52 16.79 6.51 17.21
N ASN A 53 16.72 6.98 18.46
CA ASN A 53 17.70 7.87 19.09
C ASN A 53 18.06 9.12 18.27
N GLY A 54 17.04 9.79 17.73
CA GLY A 54 17.13 11.00 16.91
C GLY A 54 17.44 10.73 15.44
N VAL A 55 17.55 9.47 15.01
CA VAL A 55 17.87 9.10 13.62
C VAL A 55 16.68 8.43 12.96
N ILE A 56 16.35 8.85 11.74
CA ILE A 56 15.31 8.20 10.95
C ILE A 56 15.91 6.97 10.26
N ASP A 57 15.42 5.81 10.66
CA ASP A 57 15.82 4.52 10.10
C ASP A 57 14.96 4.18 8.86
N THR A 58 13.69 4.61 8.86
CA THR A 58 12.74 4.39 7.75
C THR A 58 11.82 5.58 7.57
N PHE A 59 11.58 5.96 6.32
CA PHE A 59 10.53 6.91 5.94
C PHE A 59 9.76 6.39 4.73
N ILE A 60 8.46 6.13 4.90
CA ILE A 60 7.55 5.65 3.86
C ILE A 60 6.53 6.74 3.56
N VAL A 61 6.42 7.07 2.28
CA VAL A 61 5.43 7.94 1.66
C VAL A 61 4.43 7.04 0.95
N SER A 62 3.16 7.26 1.25
CA SER A 62 2.06 6.51 0.67
C SER A 62 0.80 7.35 0.62
N ASN A 63 -0.23 6.82 -0.03
CA ASN A 63 -1.56 7.40 -0.05
C ASN A 63 -2.62 6.30 -0.01
N ILE A 64 -3.73 6.56 0.66
CA ILE A 64 -4.88 5.66 0.67
C ILE A 64 -5.68 5.89 -0.59
N ILE A 65 -5.94 4.82 -1.33
CA ILE A 65 -6.84 4.82 -2.48
C ILE A 65 -8.06 4.00 -2.09
N GLU A 66 -9.18 4.66 -1.85
CA GLU A 66 -10.42 4.03 -1.39
C GLU A 66 -10.97 2.97 -2.36
N LYS A 67 -10.73 3.15 -3.66
CA LYS A 67 -11.27 2.28 -4.72
C LYS A 67 -10.26 2.06 -5.85
N LEU A 68 -9.10 1.49 -5.54
CA LEU A 68 -8.14 1.13 -6.58
C LEU A 68 -8.73 0.04 -7.47
N ASP A 69 -8.90 0.34 -8.75
CA ASP A 69 -9.35 -0.63 -9.73
C ASP A 69 -8.20 -1.57 -10.11
N CYS A 70 -8.16 -2.75 -9.48
CA CYS A 70 -7.09 -3.71 -9.73
C CYS A 70 -7.19 -4.38 -11.11
N SER A 71 -8.29 -4.20 -11.85
CA SER A 71 -8.45 -4.78 -13.20
C SER A 71 -7.55 -4.08 -14.21
N LEU A 72 -7.12 -2.85 -13.91
CA LEU A 72 -6.14 -2.09 -14.69
C LEU A 72 -4.78 -2.80 -14.78
N PHE A 73 -4.52 -3.76 -13.89
CA PHE A 73 -3.28 -4.51 -13.86
C PHE A 73 -3.41 -5.94 -14.43
N ILE A 74 -4.58 -6.30 -14.98
CA ILE A 74 -4.83 -7.60 -15.62
C ILE A 74 -4.72 -7.44 -17.14
N GLY A 75 -3.86 -8.24 -17.77
CA GLY A 75 -3.75 -8.27 -19.24
C GLY A 75 -4.64 -9.29 -19.94
N ASP A 76 -5.19 -10.25 -19.20
CA ASP A 76 -6.14 -11.21 -19.76
C ASP A 76 -7.51 -10.54 -19.98
N GLU A 77 -7.81 -10.24 -21.24
CA GLU A 77 -9.05 -9.59 -21.65
C GLU A 77 -10.30 -10.40 -21.27
N SER A 78 -10.21 -11.74 -21.25
CA SER A 78 -11.35 -12.59 -20.88
C SER A 78 -11.70 -12.45 -19.39
N VAL A 79 -10.70 -12.31 -18.54
CA VAL A 79 -10.88 -12.05 -17.10
C VAL A 79 -11.42 -10.64 -16.87
N VAL A 80 -10.88 -9.64 -17.57
CA VAL A 80 -11.39 -8.26 -17.50
C VAL A 80 -12.85 -8.18 -17.90
N LYS A 81 -13.26 -8.87 -18.99
CA LYS A 81 -14.67 -8.96 -19.41
C LYS A 81 -15.58 -9.55 -18.32
N GLN A 82 -15.13 -10.61 -17.63
CA GLN A 82 -15.88 -11.18 -16.50
C GLN A 82 -16.00 -10.20 -15.33
N ILE A 83 -14.95 -9.46 -15.02
CA ILE A 83 -14.97 -8.41 -13.98
C ILE A 83 -15.97 -7.32 -14.34
N VAL A 84 -15.95 -6.82 -15.59
CA VAL A 84 -16.86 -5.79 -16.09
C VAL A 84 -18.31 -6.26 -16.01
N SER A 85 -18.62 -7.49 -16.43
CA SER A 85 -19.98 -8.03 -16.31
C SER A 85 -20.44 -8.10 -14.84
N ARG A 86 -19.58 -8.51 -13.91
CA ARG A 86 -19.90 -8.50 -12.48
C ARG A 86 -20.10 -7.11 -11.90
N ARG A 87 -19.57 -6.06 -12.54
CA ARG A 87 -19.75 -4.67 -12.12
C ARG A 87 -21.15 -4.11 -12.38
N GLU A 88 -21.90 -4.71 -13.29
CA GLU A 88 -23.31 -4.36 -13.51
C GLU A 88 -24.15 -4.60 -12.25
N VAL A 89 -23.77 -5.61 -11.45
CA VAL A 89 -24.45 -5.97 -10.20
C VAL A 89 -23.75 -5.36 -8.97
N ASN A 90 -22.42 -5.25 -9.02
CA ASN A 90 -21.61 -4.67 -7.95
C ASN A 90 -20.56 -3.69 -8.53
N PRO A 91 -20.83 -2.38 -8.57
CA PRO A 91 -19.95 -1.38 -9.19
C PRO A 91 -18.51 -1.32 -8.64
N ASP A 92 -18.31 -1.84 -7.42
CA ASP A 92 -17.01 -1.90 -6.75
C ASP A 92 -16.36 -3.29 -6.85
N PHE A 93 -16.91 -4.20 -7.66
CA PHE A 93 -16.30 -5.51 -7.90
C PHE A 93 -14.88 -5.33 -8.47
N TYR A 94 -13.91 -5.93 -7.79
CA TYR A 94 -12.48 -5.84 -8.09
C TYR A 94 -11.86 -4.45 -7.84
N LYS A 95 -12.52 -3.61 -7.05
CA LYS A 95 -11.94 -2.39 -6.47
C LYS A 95 -11.64 -2.61 -5.00
N TYR A 96 -10.48 -2.16 -4.55
CA TYR A 96 -10.01 -2.38 -3.18
C TYR A 96 -9.59 -1.06 -2.55
N LYS A 97 -9.86 -0.92 -1.25
CA LYS A 97 -9.26 0.14 -0.45
C LYS A 97 -7.82 -0.25 -0.14
N VAL A 98 -6.86 0.44 -0.72
CA VAL A 98 -5.45 0.08 -0.57
C VAL A 98 -4.62 1.22 -0.01
N LEU A 99 -3.59 0.86 0.74
CA LEU A 99 -2.48 1.77 1.01
C LEU A 99 -1.46 1.65 -0.13
N PHE A 100 -1.37 2.69 -0.95
CA PHE A 100 -0.51 2.74 -2.12
C PHE A 100 0.82 3.39 -1.76
N ILE A 101 1.91 2.62 -1.84
CA ILE A 101 3.26 3.06 -1.50
C ILE A 101 3.99 3.44 -2.77
N GLY A 102 4.37 4.72 -2.79
CA GLY A 102 4.79 5.46 -3.97
C GLY A 102 4.62 6.94 -3.68
N VAL A 103 5.42 7.77 -4.34
CA VAL A 103 5.24 9.20 -4.19
C VAL A 103 4.05 9.66 -5.05
N PRO A 104 3.13 10.50 -4.53
CA PRO A 104 2.07 11.09 -5.33
C PRO A 104 2.61 11.76 -6.60
N MET A 105 1.93 11.50 -7.73
CA MET A 105 2.28 12.02 -9.06
C MET A 105 3.67 11.63 -9.59
N SER A 106 4.34 10.64 -8.98
CA SER A 106 5.64 10.17 -9.46
C SER A 106 5.69 8.65 -9.53
N MET A 107 6.52 8.17 -10.44
CA MET A 107 6.92 6.77 -10.50
C MET A 107 8.08 6.47 -9.55
N GLY A 108 8.58 7.46 -8.80
CA GLY A 108 9.70 7.32 -7.89
C GLY A 108 9.39 6.42 -6.66
N PRO A 109 10.41 5.81 -6.06
CA PRO A 109 10.24 4.98 -4.87
C PRO A 109 9.66 5.81 -3.72
N GLY A 110 8.63 5.30 -3.07
CA GLY A 110 7.99 5.93 -1.91
C GLY A 110 8.63 5.57 -0.57
N ALA A 111 9.84 4.98 -0.56
CA ALA A 111 10.47 4.52 0.67
C ALA A 111 11.95 4.88 0.73
N TYR A 112 12.35 5.44 1.87
CA TYR A 112 13.73 5.62 2.29
C TYR A 112 14.05 4.62 3.39
N LEU A 113 15.19 3.95 3.23
CA LEU A 113 15.78 3.07 4.21
C LEU A 113 17.21 3.51 4.49
N LYS A 114 17.56 3.63 5.77
CA LYS A 114 18.94 3.89 6.17
C LYS A 114 19.85 2.72 5.79
N SER A 115 21.10 3.04 5.47
CA SER A 115 22.11 2.04 5.11
C SER A 115 22.23 0.93 6.16
N GLY A 116 22.31 -0.32 5.70
CA GLY A 116 22.39 -1.51 6.56
C GLY A 116 21.04 -2.06 7.02
N ILE A 117 19.93 -1.36 6.77
CA ILE A 117 18.59 -1.86 7.07
C ILE A 117 18.05 -2.64 5.87
N LEU A 118 17.60 -3.88 6.12
CA LEU A 118 16.96 -4.69 5.09
C LEU A 118 15.52 -4.25 4.90
N PHE A 119 15.13 -4.06 3.63
CA PHE A 119 13.76 -3.71 3.26
C PHE A 119 12.73 -4.68 3.86
N GLN A 120 13.03 -5.99 3.85
CA GLN A 120 12.10 -7.01 4.32
C GLN A 120 11.76 -6.84 5.81
N ASP A 121 12.77 -6.60 6.65
CA ASP A 121 12.56 -6.46 8.10
C ASP A 121 11.65 -5.26 8.42
N VAL A 122 11.84 -4.16 7.69
CA VAL A 122 11.00 -2.97 7.79
C VAL A 122 9.60 -3.25 7.24
N PHE A 123 9.53 -3.91 6.10
CA PHE A 123 8.27 -4.22 5.43
C PHE A 123 7.36 -5.10 6.27
N ASP A 124 7.90 -6.11 6.94
CA ASP A 124 7.09 -6.99 7.80
C ASP A 124 6.52 -6.23 8.99
N ARG A 125 7.32 -5.38 9.66
CA ARG A 125 6.84 -4.51 10.74
C ARG A 125 5.81 -3.49 10.25
N PHE A 126 6.07 -2.88 9.10
CA PHE A 126 5.17 -1.90 8.50
C PHE A 126 3.83 -2.53 8.13
N LYS A 127 3.82 -3.70 7.47
CA LYS A 127 2.59 -4.45 7.16
C LYS A 127 1.80 -4.76 8.42
N GLU A 128 2.48 -5.31 9.44
CA GLU A 128 1.86 -5.65 10.70
C GLU A 128 1.22 -4.41 11.35
N TYR A 129 1.96 -3.30 11.40
CA TYR A 129 1.43 -2.03 11.90
C TYR A 129 0.19 -1.61 11.12
N VAL A 130 0.27 -1.56 9.79
CA VAL A 130 -0.81 -1.09 8.93
C VAL A 130 -2.05 -1.96 9.08
N PHE A 131 -1.94 -3.28 8.96
CA PHE A 131 -3.11 -4.17 9.06
C PHE A 131 -3.72 -4.21 10.46
N ASN A 132 -2.94 -3.95 11.52
CA ASN A 132 -3.46 -3.88 12.87
C ASN A 132 -4.12 -2.53 13.21
N HIS A 133 -3.78 -1.45 12.50
CA HIS A 133 -4.19 -0.08 12.87
C HIS A 133 -5.01 0.65 11.80
N LYS A 134 -5.07 0.13 10.58
CA LYS A 134 -5.76 0.76 9.45
C LYS A 134 -6.77 -0.21 8.85
N ASP A 135 -7.96 0.30 8.55
CA ASP A 135 -9.00 -0.44 7.84
C ASP A 135 -8.71 -0.35 6.33
N ILE A 136 -7.85 -1.23 5.83
CA ILE A 136 -7.51 -1.35 4.41
C ILE A 136 -7.63 -2.81 3.95
N ASP A 137 -7.96 -3.00 2.68
CA ASP A 137 -8.06 -4.33 2.06
C ASP A 137 -6.68 -4.89 1.66
N GLY A 138 -5.70 -4.02 1.41
CA GLY A 138 -4.36 -4.44 1.02
C GLY A 138 -3.36 -3.29 0.91
N ILE A 139 -2.10 -3.65 0.75
CA ILE A 139 -1.00 -2.70 0.55
C ILE A 139 -0.43 -2.91 -0.85
N PHE A 140 -0.39 -1.83 -1.63
CA PHE A 140 0.05 -1.82 -3.01
C PHE A 140 1.38 -1.10 -3.13
N PHE A 141 2.41 -1.75 -3.67
CA PHE A 141 3.75 -1.17 -3.80
C PHE A 141 4.06 -0.88 -5.24
N THR A 142 4.57 0.32 -5.55
CA THR A 142 5.07 0.66 -6.89
C THR A 142 6.57 0.91 -6.91
N ASN A 143 7.19 0.56 -8.03
CA ASN A 143 8.61 0.78 -8.31
C ASN A 143 9.54 0.38 -7.16
N SER A 144 9.39 -0.85 -6.64
CA SER A 144 10.41 -1.37 -5.75
C SER A 144 11.67 -1.57 -6.60
N SER A 145 12.70 -0.75 -6.39
CA SER A 145 14.06 -1.04 -6.86
C SER A 145 14.63 -2.31 -6.22
N VAL A 146 13.85 -2.92 -5.32
CA VAL A 146 14.17 -4.09 -4.55
C VAL A 146 13.94 -5.34 -5.41
N ASN A 147 14.96 -5.65 -6.20
CA ASN A 147 15.12 -6.93 -6.88
C ASN A 147 15.40 -8.03 -5.83
N ASN A 148 14.44 -8.31 -4.95
CA ASN A 148 14.55 -9.38 -3.95
C ASN A 148 13.75 -10.59 -4.42
N ALA A 149 14.45 -11.65 -4.79
CA ALA A 149 13.88 -12.96 -5.08
C ALA A 149 13.00 -13.51 -3.92
N ARG A 150 13.16 -13.00 -2.69
CA ARG A 150 12.32 -13.32 -1.52
C ARG A 150 10.98 -12.58 -1.46
N ILE A 151 10.88 -11.38 -2.04
CA ILE A 151 9.60 -10.65 -2.11
C ILE A 151 8.65 -11.41 -3.06
N GLN A 152 9.20 -12.09 -4.06
CA GLN A 152 8.42 -12.94 -4.97
C GLN A 152 7.93 -14.24 -4.30
N SER A 153 8.38 -14.59 -3.08
CA SER A 153 8.28 -15.99 -2.65
C SER A 153 7.15 -16.36 -1.70
N GLU A 154 6.38 -15.49 -1.01
CA GLU A 154 5.31 -16.04 -0.15
C GLU A 154 3.95 -15.31 -0.01
N TYR A 155 3.79 -13.98 -0.17
CA TYR A 155 2.49 -13.34 0.16
C TYR A 155 2.12 -12.14 -0.71
N LEU A 156 2.65 -12.09 -1.93
CA LEU A 156 2.56 -10.93 -2.80
C LEU A 156 2.08 -11.32 -4.19
N MET A 157 0.99 -10.71 -4.64
CA MET A 157 0.54 -10.82 -6.01
C MET A 157 1.33 -9.82 -6.85
N SER A 158 2.12 -10.31 -7.81
CA SER A 158 2.85 -9.47 -8.77
C SER A 158 1.97 -9.12 -9.96
N PHE A 159 2.13 -7.91 -10.49
CA PHE A 159 1.39 -7.47 -11.68
C PHE A 159 2.29 -7.46 -12.92
N PRO A 160 1.94 -8.21 -13.99
CA PRO A 160 2.81 -8.43 -15.14
C PRO A 160 3.12 -7.18 -15.98
N TYR A 161 2.32 -6.12 -15.89
CA TYR A 161 2.44 -4.91 -16.73
C TYR A 161 3.04 -3.70 -16.01
N TYR A 162 3.32 -3.82 -14.72
CA TYR A 162 4.01 -2.82 -13.92
C TYR A 162 5.18 -3.51 -13.22
N PRO A 163 6.42 -3.40 -13.75
CA PRO A 163 7.57 -4.08 -13.16
C PRO A 163 7.71 -3.69 -11.68
N ASN A 164 7.94 -4.69 -10.82
CA ASN A 164 8.16 -4.53 -9.38
C ASN A 164 6.96 -3.97 -8.59
N THR A 165 5.75 -4.24 -9.05
CA THR A 165 4.50 -3.86 -8.36
C THR A 165 3.84 -5.06 -7.68
N LEU A 166 3.49 -4.90 -6.41
CA LEU A 166 3.11 -6.01 -5.52
C LEU A 166 1.90 -5.62 -4.66
N LEU A 167 0.91 -6.52 -4.58
CA LEU A 167 -0.21 -6.41 -3.64
C LEU A 167 -0.03 -7.39 -2.49
N SER A 168 0.00 -6.88 -1.27
CA SER A 168 -0.05 -7.65 -0.02
C SER A 168 -1.45 -7.60 0.57
N LEU A 169 -1.99 -8.76 0.93
CA LEU A 169 -3.27 -8.90 1.62
C LEU A 169 -3.01 -9.34 3.07
N PRO A 170 -3.94 -9.05 4.01
CA PRO A 170 -3.79 -9.45 5.42
C PRO A 170 -4.00 -10.95 5.66
N PHE A 171 -4.20 -11.74 4.60
CA PHE A 171 -4.46 -13.19 4.66
C PHE A 171 -3.73 -13.89 3.51
N GLN A 172 -3.30 -15.11 3.74
CA GLN A 172 -2.51 -15.91 2.80
C GLN A 172 -3.38 -16.67 1.81
N ASN A 173 -4.61 -17.01 2.20
CA ASN A 173 -5.53 -17.80 1.38
C ASN A 173 -7.00 -17.48 1.67
N PHE A 174 -7.89 -18.05 0.86
CA PHE A 174 -9.32 -17.82 0.97
C PHE A 174 -9.93 -18.33 2.27
N GLU A 175 -9.44 -19.44 2.83
CA GLU A 175 -9.94 -19.94 4.12
C GLU A 175 -9.58 -19.00 5.28
N GLU A 176 -8.35 -18.48 5.29
CA GLU A 176 -7.92 -17.47 6.26
C GLU A 176 -8.74 -16.18 6.12
N TYR A 177 -8.95 -15.72 4.89
CA TYR A 177 -9.87 -14.63 4.59
C TYR A 177 -11.26 -14.86 5.17
N LEU A 178 -11.87 -16.02 4.89
CA LEU A 178 -13.19 -16.38 5.39
C LEU A 178 -13.21 -16.37 6.93
N ASN A 179 -12.15 -16.87 7.54
CA ASN A 179 -11.99 -16.95 9.00
C ASN A 179 -11.84 -15.58 9.67
N SER A 180 -11.32 -14.58 8.97
CA SER A 180 -11.31 -13.18 9.44
C SER A 180 -12.70 -12.53 9.47
N ARG A 181 -13.68 -13.05 8.71
CA ARG A 181 -15.02 -12.43 8.59
C ARG A 181 -15.97 -12.89 9.71
N LYS A 182 -16.89 -12.00 10.11
CA LYS A 182 -18.00 -12.32 11.04
C LYS A 182 -18.84 -13.49 10.52
N LYS A 183 -19.38 -14.31 11.44
CA LYS A 183 -20.11 -15.57 11.14
C LYS A 183 -21.17 -15.43 10.04
N LYS A 184 -22.00 -14.38 10.07
CA LYS A 184 -23.05 -14.14 9.07
C LYS A 184 -22.47 -13.92 7.67
N LYS A 185 -21.48 -13.02 7.54
CA LYS A 185 -20.82 -12.72 6.26
C LYS A 185 -20.08 -13.93 5.71
N ARG A 186 -19.45 -14.75 6.59
CA ARG A 186 -18.82 -16.02 6.22
C ARG A 186 -19.83 -17.02 5.64
N TRP A 187 -20.99 -17.17 6.28
CA TRP A 187 -22.06 -18.04 5.81
C TRP A 187 -22.65 -17.56 4.46
N ASP A 188 -22.87 -16.25 4.32
CA ASP A 188 -23.37 -15.66 3.06
C ASP A 188 -22.41 -15.92 1.89
N ILE A 189 -21.09 -15.80 2.12
CA ILE A 189 -20.07 -16.08 1.09
C ILE A 189 -20.09 -17.56 0.70
N LYS A 190 -20.02 -18.48 1.68
CA LYS A 190 -20.02 -19.94 1.43
C LYS A 190 -21.29 -20.40 0.70
N LYS A 191 -22.44 -19.82 1.00
CA LYS A 191 -23.71 -20.16 0.36
C LYS A 191 -23.79 -19.65 -1.10
N LYS A 192 -23.16 -18.52 -1.40
CA LYS A 192 -23.08 -17.99 -2.77
C LYS A 192 -22.12 -18.79 -3.66
N GLU A 193 -21.08 -19.39 -3.09
CA GLU A 193 -20.17 -20.27 -3.83
C GLU A 193 -20.77 -21.64 -4.17
N THR A 194 -21.67 -22.15 -3.33
CA THR A 194 -22.36 -23.45 -3.55
C THR A 194 -23.61 -23.33 -4.44
N GLY A 195 -23.89 -22.13 -4.96
CA GLY A 195 -25.07 -21.81 -5.76
C GLY A 195 -24.85 -21.70 -7.28
N PHE A 196 -23.80 -22.33 -7.81
CA PHE A 196 -23.56 -22.50 -9.25
C PHE A 196 -23.43 -23.99 -9.59
#